data_AF-A0A6J1W1K2-F1
#
_entry.id   AF-A0A6J1W1K2-F1
#
_cell.length_a   1.000
_cell.length_b   1.000
_cell.length_c   1.000
_cell.angle_alpha   90.00
_cell.angle_beta   90.00
_cell.angle_gamma   90.00
#
_symmetry.space_group_name_H-M   'P 1'
#
loop_
_entity.id
_entity.type
_entity.pdbx_description
1 polymer ?
#
loop_
_entity_poly.entity_id
_entity_poly.type
_entity_poly.pdbx_seq_one_letter_code
_entity_poly.pdbx_strand_id
1 'polypeptide(L)'
;MSSGVREVVTLQLGHYAGSVGAHWWGLQEALFSSNSLASDLDEAIQHDVLFRTGRTMQGRETFTPRLILMDLKESLATLKQEGYLYEDPQKNIPIAWRGNLTTHQQDPVPP
;
A
#
# COMPACT_ATOMS: atom_id res chain seq x y z
N MET A 1 -24.65 -2.09 20.71
CA MET A 1 -23.65 -3.11 21.10
C MET A 1 -22.30 -2.51 20.72
N SER A 2 -21.42 -2.18 21.67
CA SER A 2 -20.10 -1.66 21.31
C SER A 2 -19.30 -2.82 20.70
N SER A 3 -19.16 -2.85 19.38
CA SER A 3 -18.13 -3.68 18.76
C SER A 3 -16.81 -3.18 19.31
N GLY A 4 -16.19 -3.97 20.19
CA GLY A 4 -14.86 -3.65 20.70
C GLY A 4 -13.93 -3.48 19.50
N VAL A 5 -13.18 -2.38 19.49
CA VAL A 5 -12.15 -2.10 18.47
C VAL A 5 -11.25 -3.33 18.38
N ARG A 6 -11.31 -4.03 17.25
CA ARG A 6 -10.53 -5.25 17.00
C ARG A 6 -9.47 -4.89 15.98
N GLU A 7 -8.24 -4.74 16.43
CA GLU A 7 -7.11 -4.45 15.55
C GLU A 7 -6.24 -5.68 15.41
N VAL A 8 -5.82 -5.99 14.19
CA VAL A 8 -4.92 -7.10 13.90
C VAL A 8 -3.65 -6.57 13.30
N VAL A 9 -2.51 -6.94 13.88
CA VAL A 9 -1.18 -6.73 13.28
C VAL A 9 -0.78 -8.01 12.55
N THR A 10 -0.51 -7.88 11.26
CA THR A 10 -0.04 -8.98 10.41
C THR A 10 1.49 -8.98 10.38
N LEU A 11 2.10 -10.15 10.56
CA LEU A 11 3.54 -10.34 10.44
C LEU A 11 3.84 -11.18 9.19
N GLN A 12 4.69 -10.68 8.30
CA GLN A 12 5.15 -11.40 7.11
C GLN A 12 6.67 -11.56 7.18
N LEU A 13 7.11 -12.80 7.44
CA LEU A 13 8.51 -13.12 7.70
C LEU A 13 9.05 -14.06 6.60
N GLY A 14 9.98 -13.56 5.80
CA GLY A 14 10.65 -14.30 4.74
C GLY A 14 9.92 -14.26 3.38
N HIS A 15 10.65 -14.73 2.36
CA HIS A 15 10.30 -14.58 0.94
C HIS A 15 8.91 -15.12 0.58
N TYR A 16 8.58 -16.34 1.01
CA TYR A 16 7.28 -16.95 0.69
C TYR A 16 6.11 -16.17 1.30
N ALA A 17 6.24 -15.77 2.58
CA ALA A 17 5.23 -14.97 3.25
C ALA A 17 5.08 -13.59 2.61
N GLY A 18 6.19 -12.98 2.15
CA GLY A 18 6.16 -11.73 1.39
C GLY A 18 5.44 -11.88 0.05
N SER A 19 5.68 -12.96 -0.69
CA SER A 19 5.02 -13.23 -1.99
C SER A 19 3.49 -13.41 -1.84
N VAL A 20 3.06 -14.25 -0.88
CA VAL A 20 1.63 -14.42 -0.56
C VAL A 20 1.04 -13.10 -0.05
N GLY A 21 1.80 -12.41 0.79
CA GLY A 21 1.42 -11.14 1.38
C GLY A 21 1.14 -10.05 0.35
N ALA A 22 2.00 -9.90 -0.65
CA ALA A 22 1.83 -8.93 -1.72
C ALA A 22 0.50 -9.12 -2.47
N HIS A 23 0.14 -10.38 -2.77
CA HIS A 23 -1.14 -10.69 -3.41
C HIS A 23 -2.33 -10.40 -2.49
N TRP A 24 -2.25 -10.79 -1.23
CA TRP A 24 -3.32 -10.54 -0.25
C TRP A 24 -3.58 -9.04 -0.08
N TRP A 25 -2.54 -8.24 0.15
CA TRP A 25 -2.70 -6.79 0.34
C TRP A 25 -3.15 -6.08 -0.95
N GLY A 26 -2.68 -6.52 -2.12
CA GLY A 26 -3.18 -6.01 -3.40
C GLY A 26 -4.66 -6.30 -3.61
N LEU A 27 -5.14 -7.49 -3.21
CA LEU A 27 -6.58 -7.81 -3.24
C LEU A 27 -7.37 -6.92 -2.28
N GLN A 28 -6.88 -6.71 -1.06
CA GLN A 28 -7.51 -5.82 -0.09
C GLN A 28 -7.58 -4.37 -0.61
N GLU A 29 -6.55 -3.89 -1.30
CA GLU A 29 -6.54 -2.56 -1.94
C GLU A 29 -7.55 -2.46 -3.09
N ALA A 30 -7.66 -3.50 -3.92
CA ALA A 30 -8.63 -3.55 -5.01
C ALA A 30 -10.08 -3.48 -4.51
N LEU A 31 -10.37 -4.09 -3.36
CA LEU A 31 -11.69 -4.05 -2.72
C LEU A 31 -12.08 -2.61 -2.30
N PHE A 32 -11.15 -1.78 -1.84
CA PHE A 32 -11.43 -0.37 -1.54
C PHE A 32 -11.88 0.45 -2.77
N SER A 33 -11.42 0.07 -3.96
CA SER A 33 -11.70 0.81 -5.21
C SER A 33 -12.97 0.32 -5.91
N SER A 34 -13.41 -0.90 -5.64
CA SER A 34 -14.60 -1.49 -6.25
C SER A 34 -15.86 -0.97 -5.56
N ASN A 35 -16.25 0.27 -5.86
CA ASN A 35 -17.49 0.89 -5.41
C ASN A 35 -18.75 0.29 -6.09
N SER A 36 -18.66 -0.96 -6.56
CA SER A 36 -19.57 -1.60 -7.51
C SER A 36 -19.95 -3.00 -7.02
N LEU A 37 -21.19 -3.12 -6.54
CA LEU A 37 -22.00 -4.35 -6.42
C LEU A 37 -21.82 -5.25 -5.18
N ALA A 38 -21.42 -4.71 -4.03
CA ALA A 38 -21.38 -5.50 -2.80
C ALA A 38 -22.46 -5.05 -1.80
N SER A 39 -23.73 -5.19 -2.18
CA SER A 39 -24.82 -5.03 -1.20
C SER A 39 -24.93 -6.22 -0.23
N ASP A 40 -24.28 -7.36 -0.50
CA ASP A 40 -24.39 -8.57 0.34
C ASP A 40 -23.07 -9.33 0.61
N LEU A 41 -21.94 -8.99 -0.05
CA LEU A 41 -20.66 -9.70 0.13
C LEU A 41 -19.59 -8.92 0.92
N ASP A 42 -19.66 -7.59 0.95
CA ASP A 42 -18.67 -6.73 1.63
C ASP A 42 -18.90 -6.61 3.15
N GLU A 43 -20.01 -7.12 3.69
CA GLU A 43 -20.21 -7.16 5.15
C GLU A 43 -19.21 -8.09 5.86
N ALA A 44 -18.58 -9.03 5.14
CA ALA A 44 -17.69 -10.02 5.75
C ALA A 44 -16.29 -9.48 6.10
N ILE A 45 -15.78 -8.47 5.36
CA ILE A 45 -14.40 -7.98 5.54
C ILE A 45 -14.41 -6.56 6.13
N GLN A 46 -14.17 -6.50 7.44
CA GLN A 46 -14.00 -5.22 8.14
C GLN A 46 -12.59 -4.67 7.92
N HIS A 47 -12.42 -3.77 6.94
CA HIS A 47 -11.12 -3.18 6.61
C HIS A 47 -10.46 -2.41 7.78
N ASP A 48 -11.25 -1.80 8.66
CA ASP A 48 -10.75 -1.07 9.84
C ASP A 48 -9.95 -1.95 10.81
N VAL A 49 -10.13 -3.28 10.74
CA VAL A 49 -9.37 -4.26 11.54
C VAL A 49 -7.94 -4.39 11.02
N LEU A 50 -7.76 -4.35 9.70
CA LEU A 50 -6.49 -4.60 9.00
C LEU A 50 -5.75 -3.32 8.64
N PHE A 51 -6.45 -2.21 8.44
CA PHE A 51 -5.89 -0.92 8.03
C PHE A 51 -6.01 0.14 9.11
N ARG A 52 -4.92 0.87 9.33
CA ARG A 52 -4.88 2.07 10.15
C ARG A 52 -5.13 3.29 9.26
N THR A 53 -6.19 4.02 9.58
CA THR A 53 -6.49 5.33 8.98
C THR A 53 -5.53 6.39 9.53
N GLY A 54 -5.04 7.26 8.66
CA GLY A 54 -4.18 8.39 9.01
C GLY A 54 -4.33 9.54 8.03
N ARG A 55 -3.57 10.62 8.24
CA ARG A 55 -3.51 11.76 7.33
C ARG A 55 -2.06 12.12 7.01
N THR A 56 -1.77 12.44 5.75
CA THR A 56 -0.46 12.98 5.35
C THR A 56 -0.28 14.41 5.84
N MET A 57 0.93 14.95 5.72
CA MET A 57 1.23 16.38 6.02
C MET A 57 0.42 17.35 5.16
N GLN A 58 -0.07 16.89 3.99
CA GLN A 58 -0.91 17.68 3.08
C GLN A 58 -2.41 17.52 3.40
N GLY A 59 -2.77 16.81 4.48
CA GLY A 59 -4.16 16.60 4.90
C GLY A 59 -4.91 15.50 4.15
N ARG A 60 -4.25 14.78 3.23
CA ARG A 60 -4.85 13.66 2.47
C ARG A 60 -5.04 12.45 3.37
N GLU A 61 -6.21 11.83 3.30
CA GLU A 61 -6.49 10.58 4.04
C GLU A 61 -5.67 9.41 3.48
N THR A 62 -5.27 8.53 4.38
CA THR A 62 -4.41 7.38 4.09
C THR A 62 -4.92 6.17 4.84
N PHE A 63 -4.88 5.02 4.19
CA PHE A 63 -5.20 3.73 4.78
C PHE A 63 -3.95 2.88 4.68
N THR A 64 -3.30 2.67 5.83
CA THR A 64 -2.02 1.95 5.90
C THR A 64 -2.25 0.56 6.49
N PRO A 65 -1.82 -0.53 5.83
CA PRO A 65 -1.88 -1.86 6.40
C PRO A 65 -1.21 -1.91 7.78
N ARG A 66 -1.83 -2.58 8.76
CA ARG A 66 -1.20 -2.96 10.03
C ARG A 66 -0.27 -4.15 9.79
N LEU A 67 0.80 -3.92 9.04
CA LEU A 67 1.74 -4.93 8.57
C LEU A 67 3.15 -4.64 9.09
N ILE A 68 3.82 -5.68 9.59
CA ILE A 68 5.27 -5.71 9.74
C ILE A 68 5.80 -6.79 8.80
N LEU A 69 6.61 -6.36 7.83
CA LEU A 69 7.28 -7.24 6.87
C LEU A 69 8.77 -7.28 7.19
N MET A 70 9.34 -8.48 7.21
CA MET A 70 10.77 -8.69 7.43
C MET A 70 11.28 -9.77 6.50
N ASP A 71 12.41 -9.51 5.85
CA ASP A 71 13.08 -10.48 4.99
C ASP A 71 14.59 -10.19 4.95
N LEU A 72 15.36 -11.11 4.38
CA LEU A 72 16.77 -10.89 4.08
C LEU A 72 16.91 -9.78 3.03
N LYS A 73 17.97 -8.97 3.16
CA LYS A 73 18.21 -7.79 2.30
C LYS A 73 18.14 -8.11 0.80
N GLU A 74 18.60 -9.29 0.40
CA GLU A 74 18.61 -9.71 -1.00
C GLU A 74 17.21 -10.02 -1.55
N SER A 75 16.28 -10.44 -0.69
CA SER A 75 14.91 -10.80 -1.07
C SER A 75 13.99 -9.59 -1.28
N LEU A 76 14.26 -8.48 -0.58
CA LEU A 76 13.47 -7.25 -0.69
C LEU A 76 13.74 -6.48 -2.00
N ALA A 77 14.80 -6.84 -2.72
CA ALA A 77 15.17 -6.34 -4.05
C ALA A 77 14.92 -4.83 -4.26
N THR A 78 13.82 -4.48 -4.92
CA THR A 78 13.48 -3.11 -5.37
C THR A 78 12.59 -2.35 -4.38
N LEU A 79 12.19 -2.94 -3.25
CA LEU A 79 11.43 -2.20 -2.25
C LEU A 79 12.26 -1.04 -1.72
N LYS A 80 11.67 0.15 -1.75
CA LYS A 80 12.24 1.31 -1.08
C LYS A 80 12.30 1.04 0.43
N GLN A 81 13.36 1.52 1.07
CA GLN A 81 13.50 1.49 2.52
C GLN A 81 12.37 2.29 3.21
N GLU A 82 11.88 3.34 2.54
CA GLU A 82 10.76 4.16 2.99
C GLU A 82 9.67 4.18 1.92
N GLY A 83 8.41 4.12 2.34
CA GLY A 83 7.26 4.24 1.44
C GLY A 83 7.06 5.68 0.95
N TYR A 84 6.21 5.86 -0.05
CA TYR A 84 5.94 7.16 -0.69
C TYR A 84 5.15 8.16 0.18
N LEU A 85 4.64 7.74 1.33
CA LEU A 85 3.74 8.55 2.19
C LEU A 85 4.37 9.84 2.71
N TYR A 86 5.69 9.84 2.90
CA TYR A 86 6.44 10.97 3.46
C TYR A 86 7.49 11.50 2.47
N GLU A 87 7.49 10.98 1.23
CA GLU A 87 8.44 11.42 0.21
C GLU A 87 8.02 12.78 -0.37
N ASP A 88 9.01 13.65 -0.58
CA ASP A 88 8.84 14.88 -1.34
C ASP A 88 8.82 14.51 -2.84
N PRO A 89 7.73 14.77 -3.59
CA PRO A 89 7.59 14.39 -5.00
C PRO A 89 8.73 14.90 -5.89
N GLN A 90 9.40 15.99 -5.49
CA GLN A 90 10.50 16.59 -6.24
C GLN A 90 11.84 15.87 -6.04
N LYS A 91 12.00 14.99 -5.05
CA LYS A 91 13.30 14.40 -4.68
C LYS A 91 13.61 13.02 -5.26
N ASN A 92 12.65 12.32 -5.87
CA ASN A 92 12.87 10.89 -6.16
C ASN A 92 12.35 10.47 -7.54
N ILE A 93 13.17 10.68 -8.58
CA ILE A 93 13.06 9.91 -9.82
C ILE A 93 13.90 8.65 -9.60
N PRO A 94 13.30 7.46 -9.40
CA PRO A 94 14.10 6.26 -9.23
C PRO A 94 14.87 6.01 -10.52
N ILE A 95 16.20 6.02 -10.44
CA ILE A 95 17.08 5.60 -11.55
C ILE A 95 17.00 4.06 -11.60
N ALA A 96 15.87 3.53 -12.07
CA ALA A 96 15.65 2.10 -12.25
C ALA A 96 16.48 1.53 -13.42
N TRP A 97 17.02 2.40 -14.27
CA TRP A 97 17.72 2.06 -15.50
C TRP A 97 19.08 2.76 -15.54
N ARG A 98 20.15 2.04 -15.88
CA ARG A 98 21.48 2.62 -16.12
C ARG A 98 21.69 2.76 -17.63
N GLY A 99 22.15 3.92 -18.10
CA GLY A 99 22.40 4.19 -19.51
C GLY A 99 21.89 5.56 -19.94
N ASN A 100 21.80 5.78 -21.26
CA ASN A 100 21.28 7.02 -21.82
C ASN A 100 19.75 7.02 -21.69
N LEU A 101 19.22 7.71 -20.66
CA LEU A 101 17.78 7.84 -20.45
C LEU A 101 17.24 9.16 -21.01
N THR A 102 16.10 9.05 -21.67
CA THR A 102 15.26 10.18 -22.08
C THR A 102 13.94 10.10 -21.34
N THR A 103 13.68 11.05 -20.43
CA THR A 103 12.41 11.15 -19.71
C THR A 103 11.41 11.96 -20.52
N HIS A 104 10.24 11.40 -20.81
CA HIS A 104 9.12 12.12 -21.40
C HIS A 104 8.01 12.25 -20.36
N GLN A 105 7.65 13.48 -20.02
CA GLN A 105 6.52 13.77 -19.13
C GLN A 105 5.40 14.39 -19.96
N GLN A 106 4.17 13.91 -19.77
CA GLN A 106 2.98 14.47 -20.39
C GLN A 106 2.29 15.43 -19.41
N ASP A 107 1.76 16.53 -19.94
CA ASP A 107 0.96 17.47 -19.16
C ASP A 107 -0.33 16.80 -18.65
N PRO A 108 -0.82 17.17 -17.45
CA PRO A 108 -2.07 16.66 -16.91
C PRO A 108 -3.23 16.90 -17.88
N VAL A 109 -4.08 15.89 -18.08
CA VAL A 109 -5.28 16.04 -18.92
C VAL A 109 -6.22 17.04 -18.23
N PRO A 110 -6.67 18.10 -18.94
CA PRO A 110 -7.66 19.03 -18.41
C PRO A 110 -8.99 18.30 -18.11
N PRO A 111 -9.80 18.81 -17.16
CA PRO A 111 -11.11 18.23 -16.84
C PRO A 111 -12.09 18.26 -18.02
#